data_AF-A0A1Y6BHC2-F1
#
_entry.id   AF-A0A1Y6BHC2-F1
#
_cell.length_a   1.000
_cell.length_b   1.000
_cell.length_c   1.000
_cell.angle_alpha   90.00
_cell.angle_beta   90.00
_cell.angle_gamma   90.00
#
_symmetry.space_group_name_H-M   'P 1'
#
loop_
_entity.id
_entity.type
_entity.pdbx_description
1 polymer ?
#
loop_
_entity_poly.entity_id
_entity_poly.type
_entity_poly.pdbx_seq_one_letter_code
_entity_poly.pdbx_strand_id
1 'polypeptide(L)'
;MDRNVRENVDGWDIYFQRNVHMYTHALSKKMGGFKFSISSEDLPVKEKTIGVWLYTSSIPESMLENIQAVLIKWAKRYEIKFQLYASKEESVDSR
;
A
#
# COMPACT_ATOMS: atom_id res chain seq x y z
N MET A 1 -13.57 5.74 0.44
CA MET A 1 -12.85 4.60 1.05
C MET A 1 -13.05 4.63 2.55
N ASP A 2 -13.44 3.50 3.13
CA ASP A 2 -13.71 3.35 4.55
C ASP A 2 -12.43 3.48 5.40
N ARG A 3 -12.61 3.74 6.69
CA ARG A 3 -11.49 3.88 7.63
C ARG A 3 -10.75 2.57 7.85
N ASN A 4 -11.47 1.44 7.85
CA ASN A 4 -10.91 0.11 7.99
C ASN A 4 -11.32 -0.70 6.76
N VAL A 5 -10.34 -1.16 6.01
CA VAL A 5 -10.54 -1.97 4.81
C VAL A 5 -9.86 -3.32 5.02
N ARG A 6 -10.59 -4.39 4.74
CA ARG A 6 -10.08 -5.76 4.69
C ARG A 6 -10.57 -6.38 3.40
N GLU A 7 -9.65 -6.70 2.50
CA GLU A 7 -9.97 -7.28 1.22
C GLU A 7 -8.99 -8.39 0.85
N ASN A 8 -9.44 -9.36 0.05
CA ASN A 8 -8.56 -10.34 -0.57
C ASN A 8 -8.38 -9.99 -2.05
N VAL A 9 -7.13 -9.91 -2.50
CA VAL A 9 -6.76 -9.62 -3.89
C VAL A 9 -5.67 -10.60 -4.32
N ASP A 10 -5.98 -11.46 -5.28
CA ASP A 10 -5.07 -12.48 -5.83
C ASP A 10 -4.43 -13.36 -4.75
N GLY A 11 -5.24 -13.80 -3.78
CA GLY A 11 -4.81 -14.64 -2.66
C GLY A 11 -4.14 -13.89 -1.51
N TRP A 12 -3.98 -12.57 -1.63
CA TRP A 12 -3.43 -11.74 -0.57
C TRP A 12 -4.52 -11.04 0.24
N ASP A 13 -4.46 -11.20 1.55
CA ASP A 13 -5.26 -10.40 2.47
C ASP A 13 -4.59 -9.04 2.66
N ILE A 14 -5.29 -7.97 2.28
CA ILE A 14 -4.88 -6.59 2.46
C ILE A 14 -5.71 -6.02 3.61
N TYR A 15 -5.01 -5.57 4.65
CA TYR A 15 -5.62 -4.78 5.73
C TYR A 15 -5.08 -3.36 5.68
N PHE A 16 -5.98 -2.40 5.53
CA PHE A 16 -5.66 -0.99 5.51
C PHE A 16 -6.49 -0.23 6.53
N GLN A 17 -5.82 0.44 7.45
CA GLN A 17 -6.44 1.29 8.46
C GLN A 17 -5.95 2.73 8.29
N ARG A 18 -6.88 3.63 8.00
CA ARG A 18 -6.60 5.06 7.86
C ARG A 18 -6.52 5.76 9.21
N ASN A 19 -5.66 6.77 9.26
CA ASN A 19 -5.48 7.71 10.37
C ASN A 19 -5.25 6.98 11.70
N VAL A 20 -4.27 6.06 11.72
CA VAL A 20 -3.82 5.39 12.95
C VAL A 20 -3.07 6.39 13.82
N HIS A 21 -2.28 7.26 13.19
CA HIS A 21 -1.62 8.39 13.83
C HIS A 21 -1.54 9.57 12.85
N MET A 22 -2.36 10.60 13.05
CA MET A 22 -2.48 11.73 12.13
C MET A 22 -2.72 11.27 10.67
N TYR A 23 -1.76 11.50 9.78
CA TYR A 23 -1.78 11.15 8.36
C TYR A 23 -1.28 9.74 8.08
N THR A 24 -0.70 9.05 9.07
CA THR A 24 -0.18 7.69 8.91
C THR A 24 -1.31 6.67 8.87
N HIS A 25 -1.14 5.66 8.02
CA HIS A 25 -2.04 4.55 7.83
C HIS A 25 -1.29 3.22 8.09
N ALA A 26 -2.00 2.25 8.65
CA ALA A 26 -1.46 0.89 8.77
C ALA A 26 -1.88 0.09 7.54
N LEU A 27 -0.91 -0.24 6.69
CA LEU A 27 -1.09 -1.17 5.58
C LEU A 27 -0.38 -2.47 5.93
N SER A 28 -1.08 -3.59 5.85
CA SER A 28 -0.47 -4.90 6.00
C SER A 28 -1.00 -5.88 4.97
N LYS A 29 -0.14 -6.82 4.59
CA LYS A 29 -0.42 -7.80 3.55
C LYS A 29 -0.06 -9.20 4.03
N LYS A 30 -0.94 -10.18 3.81
CA LYS A 30 -0.72 -11.57 4.22
C LYS A 30 -1.02 -12.55 3.08
N MET A 31 -0.13 -13.52 2.86
CA MET A 31 -0.38 -14.70 2.03
C MET A 31 0.29 -15.90 2.66
N GLY A 32 -0.50 -16.90 3.05
CA GLY A 32 0.01 -18.06 3.81
C GLY A 32 0.71 -17.63 5.11
N GLY A 33 1.99 -17.99 5.26
CA GLY A 33 2.85 -17.65 6.39
C GLY A 33 3.53 -16.27 6.30
N PHE A 34 3.47 -15.60 5.16
CA PHE A 34 4.11 -14.28 4.97
C PHE A 34 3.18 -13.17 5.45
N LYS A 35 3.68 -12.29 6.32
CA LYS A 35 2.98 -11.08 6.78
C LYS A 35 3.93 -9.90 6.71
N PHE A 36 3.51 -8.84 6.01
CA PHE A 36 4.27 -7.61 5.86
C PHE A 36 3.50 -6.44 6.44
N SER A 37 4.20 -5.54 7.14
CA SER A 37 3.70 -4.23 7.51
C SER A 37 4.39 -3.20 6.62
N ILE A 38 3.60 -2.33 6.00
CA ILE A 38 4.03 -1.38 4.99
C ILE A 38 3.68 0.02 5.49
N SER A 39 4.66 0.90 5.49
CA SER A 39 4.47 2.30 5.86
C SER A 39 3.64 3.01 4.79
N SER A 40 2.66 3.81 5.24
CA SER A 40 1.83 4.60 4.33
C SER A 40 1.27 5.85 5.01
N GLU A 41 1.10 6.95 4.26
CA GLU A 41 0.55 8.21 4.78
C GLU A 41 -0.05 9.08 3.66
N ASP A 42 -0.88 10.06 4.02
CA ASP A 42 -1.36 11.07 3.07
C ASP A 42 -0.21 11.99 2.62
N LEU A 43 -0.02 12.17 1.31
CA LEU A 43 0.98 13.09 0.75
C LEU A 43 0.45 14.53 0.72
N PRO A 44 1.30 15.55 0.94
CA PRO A 44 0.91 16.96 0.92
C PRO A 44 0.81 17.52 -0.51
N VAL A 45 0.02 16.87 -1.36
CA VAL A 45 -0.19 17.25 -2.76
C VAL A 45 -1.65 17.65 -3.02
N LYS A 46 -1.90 18.36 -4.13
CA LYS A 46 -3.23 18.92 -4.44
C LYS A 46 -4.30 17.83 -4.62
N GLU A 47 -3.95 16.72 -5.27
CA GLU A 47 -4.82 15.56 -5.39
C GLU A 47 -4.69 14.68 -4.15
N LYS A 48 -5.80 14.11 -3.68
CA LYS A 48 -5.77 13.20 -2.54
C LYS A 48 -4.96 11.94 -2.88
N THR A 49 -3.72 11.91 -2.38
CA THR A 49 -2.74 10.86 -2.69
C THR A 49 -2.22 10.23 -1.40
N ILE A 50 -2.17 8.90 -1.37
CA ILE A 50 -1.54 8.14 -0.28
C ILE A 50 -0.19 7.61 -0.78
N GLY A 51 0.88 7.97 -0.08
CA GLY A 51 2.21 7.40 -0.28
C GLY A 51 2.32 6.04 0.39
N VAL A 52 2.95 5.08 -0.29
CA VAL A 52 3.17 3.72 0.22
C VAL A 52 4.63 3.33 0.01
N TRP A 53 5.38 3.10 1.09
CA TRP A 53 6.82 2.81 1.02
C TRP A 53 7.11 1.31 1.15
N LEU A 54 7.30 0.65 0.01
CA LEU A 54 7.60 -0.78 -0.03
C LEU A 54 9.03 -1.06 0.43
N TYR A 55 9.99 -0.21 0.06
CA TYR A 55 11.41 -0.42 0.39
C TYR A 55 11.75 -0.31 1.88
N THR A 56 10.90 0.31 2.69
CA THR A 56 11.09 0.36 4.16
C THR A 56 10.59 -0.90 4.86
N SER A 57 9.90 -1.78 4.13
CA SER A 57 9.31 -3.00 4.65
C SER A 57 10.32 -4.14 4.60
N SER A 58 10.18 -5.15 5.45
CA SER A 58 10.98 -6.39 5.41
C SER A 58 10.55 -7.33 4.26
N ILE A 59 10.14 -6.76 3.12
CA ILE A 59 9.67 -7.49 1.95
C ILE A 59 10.91 -7.98 1.18
N PRO A 60 11.03 -9.28 0.86
CA PRO A 60 12.08 -9.76 -0.01
C PRO A 60 12.01 -9.11 -1.40
N GLU A 61 13.16 -8.76 -1.97
CA GLU A 61 13.25 -8.11 -3.29
C GLU A 61 12.52 -8.92 -4.38
N SER A 62 12.66 -10.25 -4.35
CA SER A 62 11.97 -11.18 -5.26
C SER A 62 10.43 -11.13 -5.18
N MET A 63 9.86 -10.50 -4.15
CA MET A 63 8.42 -10.34 -3.95
C MET A 63 7.93 -8.92 -4.20
N LEU A 64 8.81 -7.94 -4.37
CA LEU A 64 8.45 -6.51 -4.49
C LEU A 64 7.53 -6.27 -5.68
N GLU A 65 7.90 -6.74 -6.88
CA GLU A 65 7.09 -6.57 -8.09
C GLU A 65 5.70 -7.18 -7.94
N ASN A 66 5.61 -8.40 -7.39
CA ASN A 66 4.32 -9.06 -7.15
C ASN A 66 3.46 -8.26 -6.15
N ILE A 67 4.07 -7.79 -5.06
CA ILE A 67 3.37 -7.02 -4.04
C ILE A 67 2.88 -5.70 -4.61
N GLN A 68 3.72 -5.00 -5.36
CA GLN A 68 3.39 -3.76 -6.04
C GLN A 68 2.23 -3.94 -7.03
N ALA A 69 2.26 -4.97 -7.90
CA ALA A 69 1.20 -5.24 -8.85
C ALA A 69 -0.16 -5.47 -8.17
N VAL A 70 -0.18 -6.25 -7.09
CA VAL A 70 -1.41 -6.50 -6.32
C VAL A 70 -1.90 -5.23 -5.60
N LEU A 71 -1.00 -4.41 -5.05
CA LEU A 71 -1.37 -3.15 -4.41
C LEU A 71 -1.91 -2.14 -5.43
N ILE A 72 -1.36 -2.06 -6.64
CA ILE A 72 -1.90 -1.24 -7.73
C ILE A 72 -3.31 -1.73 -8.09
N LYS A 73 -3.51 -3.05 -8.24
CA LYS A 73 -4.82 -3.63 -8.55
C LYS A 73 -5.86 -3.35 -7.46
N TRP A 74 -5.45 -3.42 -6.19
CA TRP A 74 -6.28 -3.05 -5.05
C TRP A 74 -6.60 -1.54 -5.05
N ALA A 75 -5.60 -0.69 -5.21
CA ALA A 75 -5.72 0.77 -5.19
C ALA A 75 -6.65 1.31 -6.28
N LYS A 76 -6.65 0.70 -7.47
CA LYS A 76 -7.53 1.07 -8.59
C LYS A 76 -9.04 0.97 -8.27
N ARG A 77 -9.43 0.30 -7.19
CA ARG A 77 -10.83 0.19 -6.74
C ARG A 77 -11.33 1.45 -6.06
N TYR A 78 -10.45 2.40 -5.73
CA TYR A 78 -10.81 3.59 -4.97
C TYR A 78 -10.60 4.87 -5.77
N GLU A 79 -11.34 5.90 -5.35
CA GLU A 79 -11.20 7.24 -5.92
C GLU A 79 -9.92 7.98 -5.45
N ILE A 80 -9.13 7.34 -4.58
CA ILE A 80 -7.90 7.91 -4.00
C ILE A 80 -6.71 7.45 -4.84
N LYS A 81 -5.77 8.35 -5.14
CA LYS A 81 -4.52 8.00 -5.81
C LYS A 81 -3.56 7.36 -4.80
N PHE A 82 -2.87 6.30 -5.20
CA PHE A 82 -1.79 5.71 -4.41
C PHE A 82 -0.48 5.84 -5.17
N GLN A 83 0.56 6.31 -4.49
CA GLN A 83 1.91 6.42 -5.03
C GLN A 83 2.80 5.41 -4.30
N LEU A 84 3.27 4.39 -5.01
CA LEU A 84 4.01 3.27 -4.44
C LEU A 84 5.51 3.46 -4.69
N TYR A 85 6.28 3.59 -3.63
CA TYR A 85 7.74 3.74 -3.68
C TYR A 85 8.42 2.39 -3.49
N ALA A 86 8.93 1.83 -4.58
CA ALA A 86 9.72 0.59 -4.58
C ALA A 86 11.20 0.83 -4.22
N SER A 87 11.67 2.06 -4.37
CA SER A 87 12.98 2.55 -3.93
C SER A 87 12.85 3.99 -3.43
N LYS A 88 13.96 4.60 -2.98
CA LYS A 88 13.98 6.02 -2.60
C LYS A 88 13.84 6.97 -3.78
N GLU A 89 14.16 6.50 -4.98
CA GLU A 89 14.29 7.31 -6.20
C GLU A 89 13.17 7.03 -7.21
N GLU A 90 12.45 5.91 -7.05
CA GLU A 90 11.45 5.44 -8.01
C GLU A 90 10.10 5.19 -7.33
N SER A 91 9.04 5.67 -7.99
CA SER A 91 7.67 5.42 -7.59
C SER A 91 6.75 5.15 -8.78
N VAL A 92 5.74 4.32 -8.57
CA VAL A 92 4.67 4.04 -9.55
C VAL A 92 3.33 4.48 -8.99
N ASP A 93 2.56 5.18 -9.82
CA ASP A 93 1.21 5.63 -9.50
C ASP A 93 0.17 4.55 -9.79
N SER A 94 -0.86 4.46 -8.95
CA SER A 94 -1.95 3.50 -9.11
C SER A 94 -2.97 3.87 -10.20
N ARG A 95 -2.87 5.05 -10.80
CA ARG A 95 -3.81 5.61 -11.78
C ARG A 95 -3.10 5.95 -13.07
#